data_AF-A0A1E3VZI2-F1
#
_entry.id   AF-A0A1E3VZI2-F1
#
_cell.length_a   1.000
_cell.length_b   1.000
_cell.length_c   1.000
_cell.angle_alpha   90.00
_cell.angle_beta   90.00
_cell.angle_gamma   90.00
#
_symmetry.space_group_name_H-M   'P 1'
#
loop_
_entity.id
_entity.type
_entity.pdbx_description
1 polymer ?
#
loop_
_entity_poly.entity_id
_entity_poly.type
_entity_poly.pdbx_seq_one_letter_code
_entity_poly.pdbx_strand_id
1 'polypeptide(L)'
;MTETSVEAHKDHLRYEQEHLKWSADHMRALAILKRVEAHLFAHEAEIAAHRAEIARHEESIAHGDAHAPSPSKGEHETLGRAHTEAGKSHDRLLSAIAGLEEFL
;
A
#
# COMPACT_ATOMS: atom_id res chain seq x y z
N MET A 1 -49.99 7.02 23.81
CA MET A 1 -48.97 7.06 22.73
C MET A 1 -49.72 7.35 21.46
N THR A 2 -49.37 8.42 20.74
CA THR A 2 -50.05 8.77 19.47
C THR A 2 -49.52 7.89 18.34
N GLU A 3 -50.32 7.67 17.30
CA GLU A 3 -49.94 6.87 16.13
C GLU A 3 -48.64 7.40 15.47
N THR A 4 -48.47 8.73 15.46
CA THR A 4 -47.24 9.43 15.04
C THR A 4 -46.01 9.06 15.88
N SER A 5 -46.18 8.83 17.19
CA SER A 5 -45.09 8.43 18.09
C SER A 5 -44.64 6.98 17.87
N VAL A 6 -45.53 6.11 17.42
CA VAL A 6 -45.21 4.70 17.11
C VAL A 6 -44.44 4.61 15.79
N GLU A 7 -44.85 5.38 14.79
CA GLU A 7 -44.17 5.37 13.49
C GLU A 7 -42.77 5.99 13.56
N ALA A 8 -42.63 7.12 14.26
CA ALA A 8 -41.32 7.72 14.52
C ALA A 8 -40.37 6.75 15.26
N HIS A 9 -40.88 5.95 16.19
CA HIS A 9 -40.06 4.97 16.89
C HIS A 9 -39.55 3.86 15.96
N LYS A 10 -40.38 3.34 15.05
CA LYS A 10 -39.95 2.35 14.05
C LYS A 10 -38.87 2.91 13.13
N ASP A 11 -39.05 4.15 12.67
CA ASP A 11 -38.06 4.83 11.84
C ASP A 11 -36.73 5.00 12.57
N HIS A 12 -36.76 5.43 13.84
CA HIS A 12 -35.54 5.56 14.64
C HIS A 12 -34.81 4.22 14.80
N LEU A 13 -35.54 3.13 15.08
CA LEU A 13 -34.93 1.80 15.17
C LEU A 13 -34.31 1.36 13.84
N ARG A 14 -34.94 1.68 12.71
CA ARG A 14 -34.38 1.41 11.38
C ARG A 14 -33.12 2.21 11.14
N TYR A 15 -33.13 3.51 11.42
CA TYR A 15 -31.94 4.37 11.27
C TYR A 15 -30.79 3.91 12.16
N GLU A 16 -31.06 3.50 13.40
CA GLU A 16 -30.03 2.97 14.29
C GLU A 16 -29.38 1.71 13.71
N GLN A 17 -30.17 0.78 13.16
CA GLN A 17 -29.63 -0.40 12.47
C GLN A 17 -28.81 -0.04 11.23
N GLU A 18 -29.27 0.93 10.43
CA GLU A 18 -28.53 1.44 9.27
C GLU A 18 -27.21 2.08 9.68
N HIS A 19 -27.21 2.89 10.75
CA HIS A 19 -25.99 3.52 11.28
C HIS A 19 -24.99 2.50 11.83
N LEU A 20 -25.46 1.43 12.48
CA LEU A 20 -24.59 0.35 12.93
C LEU A 20 -23.93 -0.36 11.75
N LYS A 21 -24.70 -0.61 10.68
CA LYS A 21 -24.17 -1.17 9.43
C LYS A 21 -23.10 -0.25 8.82
N TRP A 22 -23.38 1.05 8.68
CA TRP A 22 -22.43 2.01 8.14
C TRP A 22 -21.16 2.10 8.99
N SER A 23 -21.30 2.08 10.31
CA SER A 23 -20.15 2.07 11.22
C SER A 23 -19.26 0.84 10.98
N ALA A 24 -19.86 -0.34 10.81
CA ALA A 24 -19.11 -1.55 10.48
C ALA A 24 -18.41 -1.47 9.11
N ASP A 25 -19.09 -0.93 8.10
CA ASP A 25 -18.53 -0.75 6.76
C ASP A 25 -17.38 0.28 6.77
N HIS A 26 -17.50 1.38 7.52
CA HIS A 26 -16.42 2.35 7.73
C HIS A 26 -15.19 1.71 8.39
N MET A 27 -15.38 0.92 9.45
CA MET A 27 -14.26 0.24 10.12
C MET A 27 -13.57 -0.77 9.19
N ARG A 28 -14.33 -1.46 8.32
CA ARG A 28 -13.76 -2.34 7.28
C ARG A 28 -12.93 -1.54 6.27
N ALA A 29 -13.43 -0.40 5.79
CA ALA A 29 -12.71 0.45 4.86
C ALA A 29 -11.40 0.97 5.48
N LEU A 30 -11.44 1.45 6.72
CA LEU A 30 -10.24 1.87 7.47
C LEU A 30 -9.22 0.75 7.61
N ALA A 31 -9.66 -0.49 7.89
CA ALA A 31 -8.76 -1.64 7.97
C ALA A 31 -8.06 -1.94 6.63
N ILE A 32 -8.76 -1.75 5.50
CA ILE A 32 -8.15 -1.88 4.17
C ILE A 32 -7.10 -0.79 3.95
N LEU A 33 -7.45 0.47 4.22
CA LEU A 33 -6.52 1.60 4.07
C LEU A 33 -5.26 1.41 4.91
N LYS A 34 -5.38 0.90 6.14
CA LYS A 34 -4.23 0.59 7.00
C LYS A 34 -3.33 -0.51 6.46
N ARG A 35 -3.88 -1.52 5.77
CA ARG A 35 -3.06 -2.55 5.10
C ARG A 35 -2.32 -1.98 3.89
N VAL A 36 -2.98 -1.12 3.13
CA VAL A 36 -2.36 -0.41 1.99
C VAL A 36 -1.22 0.48 2.49
N GLU A 37 -1.44 1.27 3.54
CA GLU A 37 -0.41 2.08 4.20
C GLU A 37 0.81 1.22 4.63
N ALA A 38 0.56 0.07 5.28
CA ALA A 38 1.63 -0.85 5.67
C ALA A 38 2.41 -1.41 4.46
N HIS A 39 1.73 -1.71 3.35
CA HIS A 39 2.39 -2.17 2.11
C HIS A 39 3.26 -1.07 1.49
N LEU A 40 2.81 0.18 1.51
CA LEU A 40 3.62 1.31 1.04
C LEU A 40 4.90 1.44 1.88
N PHE A 41 4.82 1.38 3.21
CA PHE A 41 6.00 1.44 4.06
C PHE A 41 6.97 0.28 3.85
N ALA A 42 6.46 -0.94 3.64
CA ALA A 42 7.31 -2.08 3.30
C ALA A 42 8.05 -1.84 1.98
N HIS A 43 7.36 -1.30 0.98
CA HIS A 43 7.95 -1.01 -0.32
C HIS A 43 9.02 0.11 -0.24
N GLU A 44 8.80 1.14 0.56
CA GLU A 44 9.82 2.18 0.81
C GLU A 44 11.07 1.61 1.47
N ALA A 45 10.92 0.66 2.40
CA ALA A 45 12.07 -0.02 3.00
C ALA A 45 12.85 -0.85 1.98
N GLU A 46 12.15 -1.55 1.06
CA GLU A 46 12.78 -2.26 -0.06
C GLU A 46 13.54 -1.30 -0.98
N ILE A 47 12.95 -0.16 -1.33
CA ILE A 47 13.60 0.88 -2.12
C ILE A 47 14.88 1.39 -1.43
N ALA A 48 14.82 1.66 -0.13
CA ALA A 48 15.99 2.10 0.62
C ALA A 48 17.11 1.05 0.61
N ALA A 49 16.76 -0.24 0.76
CA ALA A 49 17.71 -1.34 0.67
C ALA A 49 18.35 -1.45 -0.73
N HIS A 50 17.54 -1.36 -1.79
CA HIS A 50 18.02 -1.36 -3.17
C HIS A 50 18.94 -0.17 -3.45
N ARG A 51 18.62 1.03 -2.96
CA ARG A 51 19.50 2.20 -3.11
C ARG A 51 20.86 2.01 -2.44
N ALA A 52 20.88 1.38 -1.26
CA ALA A 52 22.12 1.04 -0.58
C ALA A 52 22.93 -0.02 -1.34
N GLU A 53 22.26 -0.99 -1.98
CA GLU A 53 22.92 -1.97 -2.85
C GLU A 53 23.53 -1.33 -4.09
N ILE A 54 22.79 -0.46 -4.78
CA ILE A 54 23.32 0.31 -5.91
C ILE A 54 24.56 1.09 -5.48
N ALA A 55 24.52 1.79 -4.34
CA ALA A 55 25.67 2.54 -3.85
C ALA A 55 26.91 1.64 -3.61
N ARG A 56 26.73 0.42 -3.08
CA ARG A 56 27.82 -0.55 -2.93
C ARG A 56 28.38 -1.03 -4.27
N HIS A 57 27.50 -1.24 -5.26
CA HIS A 57 27.92 -1.64 -6.61
C HIS A 57 28.70 -0.52 -7.31
N GLU A 58 28.23 0.73 -7.21
CA GLU A 58 28.94 1.89 -7.76
C GLU A 58 30.33 2.07 -7.12
N GLU A 59 30.45 1.86 -5.80
CA GLU A 59 31.74 1.89 -5.10
C GLU A 59 32.70 0.80 -5.64
N SER A 60 32.20 -0.42 -5.83
CA SER A 60 32.98 -1.53 -6.41
C SER A 60 33.42 -1.23 -7.85
N ILE A 61 32.58 -0.58 -8.65
CA ILE A 61 32.92 -0.16 -10.02
C ILE A 61 34.02 0.92 -10.00
N ALA A 62 33.90 1.90 -9.10
CA ALA A 62 34.82 3.05 -9.05
C ALA A 62 36.20 2.69 -8.47
N HIS A 63 36.24 1.78 -7.50
CA HIS A 63 37.46 1.48 -6.71
C HIS A 63 37.92 0.03 -6.80
N GLY A 64 37.27 -0.77 -7.65
CA GLY A 64 37.51 -2.21 -7.77
C GLY A 64 36.96 -2.99 -6.57
N ASP A 65 37.22 -4.29 -6.60
CA ASP A 65 36.77 -5.29 -5.63
C ASP A 65 37.48 -5.21 -4.26
N ALA A 66 38.29 -4.16 -4.04
CA ALA A 66 38.95 -3.87 -2.77
C ALA A 66 37.97 -3.51 -1.64
N HIS A 67 36.77 -3.01 -1.98
CA HIS A 67 35.79 -2.52 -1.00
C HIS A 67 34.49 -3.33 -0.95
N ALA A 68 34.12 -4.02 -2.03
CA ALA A 68 33.02 -4.99 -2.07
C ALA A 68 33.18 -5.94 -3.27
N PRO A 69 32.87 -7.25 -3.14
CA PRO A 69 32.88 -8.16 -4.27
C PRO A 69 31.85 -7.71 -5.31
N SER A 70 32.25 -7.66 -6.58
CA SER A 70 31.32 -7.34 -7.66
C SER A 70 30.26 -8.44 -7.78
N PRO A 71 28.98 -8.09 -7.92
CA PRO A 71 27.91 -9.06 -8.14
C PRO A 71 28.19 -9.84 -9.43
N SER A 72 27.83 -11.13 -9.44
CA SER A 72 27.95 -11.93 -10.65
C SER A 72 26.99 -11.42 -11.73
N LYS A 73 27.32 -11.64 -13.01
CA LYS A 73 26.45 -11.27 -14.13
C LYS A 73 25.04 -11.88 -13.99
N GLY A 74 24.94 -13.11 -13.49
CA GLY A 74 23.65 -13.79 -13.28
C GLY A 74 22.80 -13.19 -12.15
N GLU A 75 23.43 -12.73 -11.07
CA GLU A 75 22.76 -11.98 -10.01
C GLU A 75 22.25 -10.64 -10.53
N HIS A 76 23.09 -9.90 -11.25
CA HIS A 76 22.71 -8.61 -11.83
C HIS A 76 21.53 -8.72 -12.80
N GLU A 77 21.52 -9.72 -13.69
CA GLU A 77 20.39 -9.97 -14.59
C GLU A 77 19.11 -10.36 -13.84
N THR A 78 19.23 -11.12 -12.75
CA THR A 78 18.08 -11.53 -11.94
C THR A 78 17.46 -10.34 -11.20
N LEU A 79 18.30 -9.50 -10.58
CA LEU A 79 17.88 -8.27 -9.91
C LEU A 79 17.24 -7.28 -10.90
N GLY A 80 17.81 -7.12 -12.10
CA GLY A 80 17.25 -6.27 -13.14
C GLY A 80 15.86 -6.71 -13.62
N ARG A 81 15.65 -8.03 -13.77
CA ARG A 81 14.32 -8.59 -14.09
C ARG A 81 13.32 -8.36 -12.95
N ALA A 82 13.73 -8.62 -11.72
CA ALA A 82 12.88 -8.39 -10.54
C ALA A 82 12.46 -6.93 -10.42
N HIS A 83 13.38 -5.99 -10.64
CA HIS A 83 13.11 -4.56 -10.64
C HIS A 83 12.07 -4.17 -11.73
N THR A 84 12.23 -4.71 -12.94
CA THR A 84 11.32 -4.41 -14.06
C THR A 84 9.89 -4.92 -13.78
N GLU A 85 9.75 -6.12 -13.23
CA GLU A 85 8.44 -6.67 -12.88
C GLU A 85 7.82 -5.96 -11.67
N ALA A 86 8.62 -5.52 -10.69
CA ALA A 86 8.17 -4.72 -9.57
C ALA A 86 7.61 -3.36 -10.02
N GLY A 87 8.24 -2.71 -11.02
CA GLY A 87 7.79 -1.43 -11.57
C GLY A 87 6.34 -1.44 -12.09
N LYS A 88 5.92 -2.51 -12.78
CA LYS A 88 4.53 -2.65 -13.25
C LYS A 88 3.52 -2.74 -12.10
N SER A 89 3.91 -3.39 -11.01
CA SER A 89 3.07 -3.54 -9.82
C SER A 89 2.99 -2.24 -9.03
N HIS A 90 4.08 -1.46 -9.01
CA HIS A 90 4.18 -0.15 -8.39
C HIS A 90 3.18 0.85 -9.00
N ASP A 91 3.21 1.03 -10.32
CA ASP A 91 2.35 2.00 -11.02
C ASP A 91 0.86 1.69 -10.83
N ARG A 92 0.51 0.40 -10.83
CA ARG A 92 -0.87 -0.06 -10.60
C ARG A 92 -1.35 0.25 -9.18
N LEU A 93 -0.50 0.03 -8.18
CA LEU A 93 -0.83 0.33 -6.78
C LEU A 93 -1.05 1.83 -6.59
N LEU A 94 -0.13 2.67 -7.07
CA LEU A 94 -0.26 4.12 -6.95
C LEU A 94 -1.48 4.66 -7.70
N SER A 95 -1.77 4.17 -8.90
CA SER A 95 -2.97 4.56 -9.64
C SER A 95 -4.25 4.21 -8.88
N ALA A 96 -4.30 3.02 -8.25
CA ALA A 96 -5.44 2.61 -7.46
C ALA A 96 -5.64 3.47 -6.20
N ILE A 97 -4.55 3.90 -5.55
CA ILE A 97 -4.61 4.78 -4.39
C ILE A 97 -5.01 6.19 -4.79
N ALA A 98 -4.42 6.75 -5.84
CA ALA A 98 -4.78 8.08 -6.35
C ALA A 98 -6.25 8.14 -6.77
N GLY A 99 -6.78 7.07 -7.38
CA GLY A 99 -8.21 6.98 -7.72
C GLY A 99 -9.17 7.04 -6.52
N LEU A 100 -8.68 6.85 -5.28
CA LEU A 100 -9.51 7.04 -4.10
C LEU A 100 -9.91 8.51 -3.89
N GLU A 101 -9.13 9.47 -4.42
CA GLU A 101 -9.45 10.90 -4.34
C GLU A 101 -10.75 11.26 -5.06
N GLU A 102 -11.19 10.48 -6.06
CA GLU A 102 -12.45 10.70 -6.77
C GLU A 102 -13.69 10.53 -5.87
N PHE A 103 -13.52 9.95 -4.68
CA PHE A 103 -14.60 9.69 -3.72
C PHE A 103 -14.58 10.60 -2.48
N LEU A 104 -13.70 11.60 -2.45
CA LEU A 104 -13.57 12.58 -1.36
C LEU A 104 -14.22 13.93 -1.72
#